data_AF-A0A7C4CJ48-F1
#
_entry.id   AF-A0A7C4CJ48-F1
#
_cell.length_a   1.000
_cell.length_b   1.000
_cell.length_c   1.000
_cell.angle_alpha   90.00
_cell.angle_beta   90.00
_cell.angle_gamma   90.00
#
_symmetry.space_group_name_H-M   'P 1'
#
loop_
_entity.id
_entity.type
_entity.pdbx_description
1 polymer ?
#
loop_
_entity_poly.entity_id
_entity_poly.type
_entity_poly.pdbx_seq_one_letter_code
_entity_poly.pdbx_strand_id
1 'polypeptide(L)'
;MNRYDLDIKLACRFYQYPGSWEKILSILSSNGWVRADRGAVKDGLEVNFTAESLDGLEILLSLKSKEGLPSPKVFRTLLECLLTECWYVDVYFCLRNIDVGKVSKELGLSIKSNEVRRLKLEGSEIIFEAYPPMNKAVFSYRVGVGDIGRIEKMHIKLFGKISNSKVKGG
;
A
#
# COMPACT_ATOMS: atom_id res chain seq x y z
N MET A 1 -20.58 -7.88 -7.24
CA MET A 1 -19.15 -7.56 -7.47
C MET A 1 -18.37 -8.21 -6.33
N ASN A 2 -17.86 -9.44 -6.48
CA ASN A 2 -17.10 -10.09 -5.40
C ASN A 2 -15.71 -9.45 -5.35
N ARG A 3 -15.63 -8.32 -4.64
CA ARG A 3 -14.40 -7.61 -4.30
C ARG A 3 -13.69 -8.44 -3.23
N TYR A 4 -12.40 -8.73 -3.43
CA TYR A 4 -11.54 -9.10 -2.32
C TYR A 4 -11.56 -7.97 -1.28
N ASP A 5 -11.34 -8.31 -0.01
CA ASP A 5 -11.17 -7.29 1.01
C ASP A 5 -9.75 -6.78 0.94
N LEU A 6 -9.59 -5.46 0.82
CA LEU A 6 -8.30 -4.80 0.75
C LEU A 6 -8.09 -3.95 1.99
N ASP A 7 -7.02 -4.24 2.73
CA ASP A 7 -6.47 -3.38 3.77
C ASP A 7 -5.10 -2.88 3.32
N ILE A 8 -4.88 -1.58 3.41
CA ILE A 8 -3.62 -0.94 3.00
C ILE A 8 -3.02 -0.29 4.24
N LYS A 9 -1.78 -0.67 4.57
CA LYS A 9 -1.01 -0.04 5.64
C LYS A 9 0.22 0.63 5.07
N LEU A 10 0.58 1.77 5.65
CA LEU A 10 1.84 2.45 5.42
C LEU A 10 2.60 2.54 6.72
N ALA A 11 3.91 2.32 6.68
CA ALA A 11 4.82 2.62 7.77
C ALA A 11 5.76 3.74 7.33
N CYS A 12 5.50 4.93 7.86
CA CYS A 12 6.30 6.13 7.65
C CYS A 12 7.49 6.11 8.58
N ARG A 13 8.71 5.97 8.03
CA ARG A 13 9.94 5.89 8.82
C ARG A 13 10.68 7.22 8.77
N PHE A 14 10.88 7.82 9.93
CA PHE A 14 11.66 9.05 10.10
C PHE A 14 13.13 8.69 10.29
N TYR A 15 14.02 9.61 9.93
CA TYR A 15 15.45 9.33 9.98
C TYR A 15 16.00 9.44 11.40
N GLN A 16 16.22 10.67 11.88
CA GLN A 16 16.89 10.95 13.17
C GLN A 16 16.04 11.77 14.14
N TYR A 17 14.94 12.36 13.65
CA TYR A 17 14.04 13.16 14.47
C TYR A 17 12.69 12.47 14.53
N PRO A 18 12.12 12.28 15.74
CA PRO A 18 10.78 11.74 15.88
C PRO A 18 9.78 12.50 15.00
N GLY A 19 8.96 11.74 14.30
CA GLY A 19 7.77 12.27 13.67
C GLY A 19 6.68 12.50 14.70
N SER A 20 5.59 13.13 14.29
CA SER A 20 4.33 13.07 15.02
C SER A 20 3.20 12.95 14.01
N TRP A 21 2.07 12.40 14.45
CA TRP A 21 0.90 12.29 13.59
C TRP A 21 0.40 13.68 13.17
N GLU A 22 0.51 14.69 14.04
CA GLU A 22 0.19 16.08 13.73
C GLU A 22 1.08 16.64 12.62
N LYS A 23 2.37 16.30 12.61
CA LYS A 23 3.31 16.69 11.54
C LYS A 23 2.87 16.14 10.20
N ILE A 24 2.58 14.83 10.14
CA ILE A 24 2.05 14.17 8.94
C ILE A 24 0.75 14.83 8.48
N LEU A 25 -0.21 15.08 9.39
CA LEU A 25 -1.46 15.74 9.04
C LEU A 25 -1.28 17.20 8.59
N SER A 26 -0.26 17.90 9.09
CA SER A 26 0.10 19.25 8.62
C SER A 26 0.53 19.22 7.18
N ILE A 27 1.41 18.30 6.81
CA ILE A 27 1.92 18.18 5.45
C ILE A 27 0.82 17.77 4.48
N LEU A 28 0.00 16.78 4.86
CA LEU A 28 -1.14 16.39 4.06
C LEU A 28 -2.07 17.60 3.85
N SER A 29 -2.37 18.36 4.91
CA SER A 29 -3.22 19.55 4.82
C SER A 29 -2.63 20.63 3.91
N SER A 30 -1.34 20.94 4.02
CA SER A 30 -0.64 21.87 3.13
C SER A 30 -0.61 21.40 1.67
N ASN A 31 -0.84 20.11 1.42
CA ASN A 31 -0.94 19.52 0.07
C ASN A 31 -2.40 19.25 -0.35
N GLY A 32 -3.36 19.97 0.25
CA GLY A 32 -4.76 19.97 -0.16
C GLY A 32 -5.55 18.74 0.31
N TRP A 33 -5.06 18.01 1.31
CA TRP A 33 -5.88 17.02 2.01
C TRP A 33 -6.75 17.71 3.07
N VAL A 34 -8.00 17.27 3.19
CA VAL A 34 -8.91 17.76 4.23
C VAL A 34 -8.65 16.97 5.51
N ARG A 35 -8.30 17.66 6.61
CA ARG A 35 -8.10 17.03 7.90
C ARG A 35 -9.42 16.42 8.41
N ALA A 36 -9.30 15.24 9.00
CA ALA A 36 -10.29 14.58 9.85
C ALA A 36 -9.67 14.35 11.23
N ASP A 37 -10.44 13.81 12.18
CA ASP A 37 -10.04 13.66 13.60
C ASP A 37 -8.59 13.18 13.80
N ARG A 38 -8.31 11.90 13.51
CA ARG A 38 -6.94 11.34 13.47
C ARG A 38 -6.57 10.90 12.06
N GLY A 39 -6.83 11.74 11.07
CA GLY A 39 -6.65 11.38 9.67
C GLY A 39 -6.79 12.53 8.68
N ALA A 40 -6.75 12.20 7.40
CA ALA A 40 -6.99 13.13 6.30
C ALA A 40 -7.64 12.44 5.10
N VAL A 41 -8.37 13.20 4.29
CA VAL A 41 -9.09 12.70 3.12
C VAL A 41 -8.76 13.53 1.89
N LYS A 42 -8.54 12.86 0.76
CA LYS A 42 -8.39 13.49 -0.56
C LYS A 42 -8.84 12.54 -1.67
N ASP A 43 -9.63 13.03 -2.62
CA ASP A 43 -10.06 12.28 -3.80
C ASP A 43 -10.64 10.89 -3.49
N GLY A 44 -11.42 10.77 -2.41
CA GLY A 44 -12.03 9.50 -1.97
C GLY A 44 -11.10 8.51 -1.29
N LEU A 45 -9.82 8.86 -1.09
CA LEU A 45 -8.85 8.14 -0.27
C LEU A 45 -8.78 8.77 1.13
N GLU A 46 -9.03 7.96 2.14
CA GLU A 46 -8.94 8.30 3.56
C GLU A 46 -7.67 7.68 4.14
N VAL A 47 -6.89 8.49 4.86
CA VAL A 47 -5.67 8.10 5.57
C VAL A 47 -5.93 8.31 7.05
N ASN A 48 -5.79 7.25 7.85
CA ASN A 48 -5.96 7.30 9.30
C ASN A 48 -4.67 6.93 10.00
N PHE A 49 -4.31 7.69 11.03
CA PHE A 49 -3.27 7.32 11.97
C PHE A 49 -3.72 6.11 12.79
N THR A 50 -2.81 5.15 12.97
CA THR A 50 -3.13 3.90 13.70
C THR A 50 -2.24 3.68 14.90
N ALA A 51 -0.93 3.94 14.78
CA ALA A 51 0.02 3.77 15.87
C ALA A 51 1.31 4.54 15.59
N GLU A 52 2.13 4.67 16.62
CA GLU A 52 3.46 5.25 16.59
C GLU A 52 4.39 4.33 17.39
N SER A 53 5.65 4.21 16.97
CA SER A 53 6.67 3.47 17.71
C SER A 53 7.09 4.20 18.99
N LEU A 54 7.62 3.47 19.97
CA LEU A 54 8.04 4.06 21.25
C LEU A 54 9.15 5.12 21.10
N ASP A 55 9.97 5.01 20.06
CA ASP A 55 11.04 5.96 19.72
C ASP A 55 10.56 7.12 18.84
N GLY A 56 9.29 7.13 18.41
CA GLY A 56 8.70 8.11 17.50
C GLY A 56 9.29 8.10 16.08
N LEU A 57 10.11 7.10 15.73
CA LEU A 57 10.75 7.00 14.41
C LEU A 57 9.90 6.25 13.38
N GLU A 58 8.75 5.71 13.77
CA GLU A 58 7.78 5.08 12.89
C GLU A 58 6.35 5.55 13.20
N ILE A 59 5.63 5.93 12.16
CA ILE A 59 4.18 6.15 12.22
C ILE A 59 3.49 5.15 11.30
N LEU A 60 2.50 4.44 11.84
CA LEU A 60 1.66 3.52 11.10
C LEU A 60 0.37 4.21 10.67
N LEU A 61 0.10 4.15 9.38
CA LEU A 61 -1.11 4.68 8.76
C LEU A 61 -1.92 3.54 8.15
N SER A 62 -3.24 3.70 8.14
CA SER A 62 -4.16 2.85 7.36
C SER A 62 -4.88 3.65 6.31
N LEU A 63 -5.07 3.04 5.15
CA LEU A 63 -5.71 3.67 4.00
C LEU A 63 -7.03 2.96 3.70
N LYS A 64 -8.07 3.76 3.46
CA LYS A 64 -9.38 3.29 2.99
C LYS A 64 -9.75 4.03 1.72
N SER A 65 -10.05 3.29 0.66
CA SER A 65 -10.59 3.86 -0.59
C SER A 65 -12.06 3.45 -0.73
N LYS A 66 -12.93 4.41 -1.08
CA LYS A 66 -14.35 4.13 -1.39
C LYS A 66 -14.52 3.18 -2.58
N GLU A 67 -13.52 3.11 -3.46
CA GLU A 67 -13.56 2.33 -4.70
C GLU A 67 -12.78 1.00 -4.63
N GLY A 68 -12.31 0.63 -3.44
CA GLY A 68 -11.46 -0.54 -3.22
C GLY A 68 -9.98 -0.18 -3.34
N LEU A 69 -9.45 -0.08 -4.56
CA LEU A 69 -8.08 0.37 -4.79
C LEU A 69 -8.00 1.91 -4.87
N PRO A 70 -6.95 2.53 -4.33
CA PRO A 70 -6.71 3.95 -4.55
C PRO A 70 -6.30 4.20 -6.00
N SER A 71 -6.68 5.36 -6.55
CA SER A 71 -6.14 5.83 -7.83
C SER A 71 -4.61 5.86 -7.76
N PRO A 72 -3.88 5.28 -8.74
CA PRO A 72 -2.42 5.30 -8.77
C PRO A 72 -1.82 6.71 -8.62
N LYS A 73 -2.47 7.71 -9.24
CA LYS A 73 -2.08 9.11 -9.14
C LYS A 73 -2.23 9.66 -7.72
N VAL A 74 -3.38 9.43 -7.09
CA VAL A 74 -3.65 9.91 -5.71
C VAL A 74 -2.72 9.22 -4.71
N PHE A 75 -2.49 7.92 -4.89
CA PHE A 75 -1.57 7.15 -4.06
C PHE A 75 -0.12 7.61 -4.20
N ARG A 76 0.34 7.90 -5.42
CA ARG A 76 1.65 8.49 -5.66
C ARG A 76 1.78 9.84 -4.96
N THR A 77 0.80 10.74 -5.11
CA THR A 77 0.83 12.05 -4.45
C THR A 77 0.81 11.93 -2.92
N LEU A 78 0.11 10.94 -2.36
CA LEU A 78 0.21 10.64 -0.92
C LEU A 78 1.65 10.30 -0.52
N LEU A 79 2.28 9.37 -1.22
CA LEU A 79 3.66 8.97 -0.92
C LEU A 79 4.65 10.13 -1.11
N GLU A 80 4.46 10.96 -2.14
CA GLU A 80 5.24 12.19 -2.34
C GLU A 80 5.13 13.12 -1.14
N CYS A 81 3.92 13.32 -0.61
CA CYS A 81 3.70 14.13 0.60
C CYS A 81 4.44 13.52 1.80
N LEU A 82 4.28 12.22 2.05
CA LEU A 82 4.88 11.56 3.22
C LEU A 82 6.41 11.62 3.18
N LEU A 83 7.01 11.45 2.00
CA LEU A 83 8.46 11.47 1.80
C LEU A 83 9.11 12.86 1.94
N THR A 84 8.32 13.92 2.13
CA THR A 84 8.88 15.23 2.53
C THR A 84 9.49 15.19 3.93
N GLU A 85 9.05 14.27 4.79
CA GLU A 85 9.55 14.07 6.15
C GLU A 85 10.08 12.67 6.42
N CYS A 86 9.49 11.68 5.75
CA CYS A 86 9.89 10.30 5.93
C CYS A 86 11.14 10.02 5.10
N TRP A 87 12.09 9.29 5.69
CA TRP A 87 13.24 8.77 4.95
C TRP A 87 12.79 7.76 3.89
N TYR A 88 11.82 6.91 4.26
CA TYR A 88 11.12 6.01 3.36
C TYR A 88 9.75 5.64 3.92
N VAL A 89 8.92 5.06 3.07
CA VAL A 89 7.62 4.49 3.43
C VAL A 89 7.58 3.02 3.04
N ASP A 90 7.36 2.14 4.01
CA ASP A 90 7.02 0.74 3.72
C ASP A 90 5.51 0.64 3.47
N VAL A 91 5.14 0.02 2.35
CA VAL A 91 3.76 -0.10 1.89
C VAL A 91 3.34 -1.55 1.96
N TYR A 92 2.13 -1.81 2.47
CA TYR A 92 1.56 -3.15 2.58
C TYR A 92 0.14 -3.16 2.02
N PHE A 93 -0.10 -3.98 1.00
CA PHE A 93 -1.42 -4.31 0.49
C PHE A 93 -1.81 -5.72 0.94
N CYS A 94 -2.77 -5.80 1.84
CA CYS A 94 -3.30 -7.05 2.35
C CYS A 94 -4.62 -7.37 1.65
N LEU A 95 -4.60 -8.37 0.79
CA LEU A 95 -5.77 -8.87 0.06
C LEU A 95 -6.30 -10.11 0.78
N ARG A 96 -7.58 -10.13 1.13
CA ARG A 96 -8.29 -11.28 1.71
C ARG A 96 -9.45 -11.68 0.80
N ASN A 97 -9.93 -12.91 0.97
CA ASN A 97 -10.99 -13.47 0.12
C ASN A 97 -10.61 -13.45 -1.37
N ILE A 98 -9.36 -13.81 -1.67
CA ILE A 98 -8.78 -13.79 -3.02
C ILE A 98 -8.31 -15.18 -3.46
N ASP A 99 -8.42 -15.46 -4.77
CA ASP A 99 -7.83 -16.65 -5.39
C ASP A 99 -6.31 -16.45 -5.54
N VAL A 100 -5.57 -16.87 -4.52
CA VAL A 100 -4.10 -16.79 -4.47
C VAL A 100 -3.46 -17.56 -5.63
N GLY A 101 -4.05 -18.67 -6.05
CA GLY A 101 -3.55 -19.48 -7.16
C GLY A 101 -3.62 -18.71 -8.48
N LYS A 102 -4.73 -18.03 -8.74
CA LYS A 102 -4.89 -17.18 -9.92
C LYS A 102 -3.98 -15.96 -9.87
N VAL A 103 -3.90 -15.25 -8.75
CA VAL A 103 -2.97 -14.12 -8.57
C VAL A 103 -1.52 -14.56 -8.83
N SER A 104 -1.11 -15.69 -8.27
CA SER A 104 0.24 -16.24 -8.47
C SER A 104 0.51 -16.53 -9.95
N LYS A 105 -0.44 -17.13 -10.67
CA LYS A 105 -0.31 -17.39 -12.12
C LYS A 105 -0.15 -16.11 -12.93
N GLU A 106 -0.92 -15.06 -12.64
CA GLU A 106 -0.80 -13.74 -13.30
C GLU A 106 0.57 -13.06 -13.04
N LEU A 107 1.19 -13.41 -11.91
CA LEU A 107 2.56 -13.01 -11.57
C LEU A 107 3.63 -13.93 -12.18
N GLY A 108 3.25 -14.99 -12.89
CA GLY A 108 4.18 -15.98 -13.45
C GLY A 108 4.74 -16.95 -12.42
N LEU A 109 4.03 -17.17 -11.31
CA LEU A 109 4.45 -17.99 -10.18
C LEU A 109 3.58 -19.24 -10.08
N SER A 110 4.19 -20.33 -9.59
CA SER A 110 3.49 -21.56 -9.22
C SER A 110 3.58 -21.75 -7.71
N ILE A 111 2.52 -21.36 -7.00
CA ILE A 111 2.45 -21.43 -5.53
C ILE A 111 1.42 -22.49 -5.13
N LYS A 112 1.85 -23.43 -4.29
CA LYS A 112 1.00 -24.54 -3.77
C LYS A 112 0.79 -24.49 -2.25
N SER A 113 1.63 -23.76 -1.54
CA SER A 113 1.62 -23.63 -0.07
C SER A 113 1.94 -22.20 0.33
N ASN A 114 1.99 -21.92 1.64
CA ASN A 114 2.46 -20.62 2.12
C ASN A 114 3.88 -20.37 1.63
N GLU A 115 4.12 -19.21 1.01
CA GLU A 115 5.42 -18.89 0.44
C GLU A 115 5.62 -17.37 0.35
N VAL A 116 6.88 -16.94 0.44
CA VAL A 116 7.32 -15.57 0.21
C VAL A 116 8.19 -15.52 -1.04
N ARG A 117 7.88 -14.62 -1.97
CA ARG A 117 8.61 -14.40 -3.22
C ARG A 117 9.02 -12.95 -3.36
N ARG A 118 10.23 -12.71 -3.88
CA ARG A 118 10.68 -11.38 -4.30
C ARG A 118 10.48 -11.23 -5.80
N LEU A 119 9.79 -10.18 -6.20
CA LEU A 119 9.47 -9.86 -7.58
C LEU A 119 10.12 -8.55 -7.94
N LYS A 120 10.66 -8.44 -9.16
CA LYS A 120 11.12 -7.16 -9.71
C LYS A 120 10.05 -6.60 -10.64
N LEU A 121 9.54 -5.41 -10.34
CA LEU A 121 8.51 -4.74 -11.13
C LEU A 121 8.88 -3.27 -11.31
N GLU A 122 9.04 -2.82 -12.57
CA GLU A 122 9.42 -1.42 -12.89
C GLU A 122 10.69 -0.94 -12.13
N GLY A 123 11.63 -1.86 -11.86
CA GLY A 123 12.86 -1.57 -11.11
C GLY A 123 12.69 -1.55 -9.59
N SER A 124 11.49 -1.75 -9.06
CA SER A 124 11.23 -1.92 -7.62
C SER A 124 11.21 -3.39 -7.22
N GLU A 125 11.74 -3.70 -6.03
CA GLU A 125 11.56 -5.00 -5.40
C GLU A 125 10.23 -5.02 -4.64
N ILE A 126 9.37 -5.97 -4.99
CA ILE A 126 8.09 -6.24 -4.32
C ILE A 126 8.18 -7.60 -3.67
N ILE A 127 7.86 -7.67 -2.39
CA ILE A 127 7.68 -8.91 -1.66
C ILE A 127 6.22 -9.34 -1.83
N PHE A 128 6.02 -10.55 -2.31
CA PHE A 128 4.73 -11.21 -2.42
C PHE A 128 4.67 -12.37 -1.44
N GLU A 129 3.78 -12.28 -0.46
CA GLU A 129 3.51 -13.33 0.51
C GLU A 129 2.16 -13.96 0.18
N ALA A 130 2.18 -15.25 -0.12
CA ALA A 130 1.02 -16.01 -0.48
C ALA A 130 0.61 -16.92 0.67
N TYR A 131 -0.68 -16.92 1.03
CA TYR A 131 -1.27 -17.81 2.01
C TYR A 131 -2.51 -18.50 1.43
N PRO A 132 -2.33 -19.50 0.53
CA PRO A 132 -3.45 -20.15 -0.15
C PRO A 132 -4.53 -20.73 0.78
N PRO A 133 -4.21 -21.42 1.89
CA PRO A 133 -5.22 -21.96 2.82
C PRO A 133 -6.12 -20.89 3.46
N MET A 134 -5.64 -19.64 3.53
CA MET A 134 -6.34 -18.51 4.13
C MET A 134 -6.98 -17.59 3.09
N ASN A 135 -6.91 -17.93 1.79
CA ASN A 135 -7.32 -17.07 0.69
C ASN A 135 -6.80 -15.63 0.83
N LYS A 136 -5.51 -15.50 1.22
CA LYS A 136 -4.86 -14.24 1.55
C LYS A 136 -3.56 -14.08 0.77
N ALA A 137 -3.33 -12.86 0.30
CA ALA A 137 -2.08 -12.42 -0.31
C ALA A 137 -1.63 -11.08 0.30
N VAL A 138 -0.33 -10.89 0.46
CA VAL A 138 0.26 -9.61 0.85
C VAL A 138 1.26 -9.19 -0.21
N PHE A 139 1.17 -7.95 -0.66
CA PHE A 139 2.21 -7.29 -1.44
C PHE A 139 2.82 -6.20 -0.59
N SER A 140 4.13 -6.23 -0.42
CA SER A 140 4.85 -5.18 0.29
C SER A 140 6.07 -4.70 -0.47
N TYR A 141 6.38 -3.42 -0.31
CA TYR A 141 7.56 -2.81 -0.91
C TYR A 141 7.90 -1.51 -0.19
N ARG A 142 9.17 -1.09 -0.31
CA ARG A 142 9.68 0.16 0.22
C ARG A 142 9.69 1.24 -0.85
N VAL A 143 9.39 2.46 -0.45
CA VAL A 143 9.45 3.65 -1.31
C VAL A 143 10.35 4.68 -0.65
N GLY A 144 11.44 5.05 -1.31
CA GLY A 144 12.21 6.25 -1.02
C GLY A 144 11.93 7.37 -2.02
N VAL A 145 12.54 8.54 -1.80
CA VAL A 145 12.42 9.73 -2.68
C VAL A 145 12.74 9.39 -4.14
N GLY A 146 13.77 8.57 -4.38
CA GLY A 146 14.18 8.14 -5.72
C GLY A 146 13.22 7.16 -6.42
N ASP A 147 12.22 6.63 -5.71
CA ASP A 147 11.27 5.65 -6.26
C ASP A 147 9.97 6.26 -6.76
N ILE A 148 9.68 7.52 -6.39
CA ILE A 148 8.37 8.14 -6.64
C ILE A 148 7.93 8.09 -8.11
N GLY A 149 8.86 8.34 -9.04
CA GLY A 149 8.55 8.38 -10.47
C GLY A 149 8.09 7.04 -11.08
N ARG A 150 8.36 5.91 -10.41
CA ARG A 150 7.98 4.56 -10.87
C ARG A 150 6.75 3.98 -10.18
N ILE A 151 6.31 4.56 -9.06
CA ILE A 151 5.20 4.00 -8.25
C ILE A 151 3.91 3.87 -9.04
N GLU A 152 3.54 4.90 -9.81
CA GLU A 152 2.29 4.90 -10.56
C GLU A 152 2.25 3.76 -11.58
N LYS A 153 3.31 3.57 -12.36
CA LYS A 153 3.45 2.47 -13.33
C LYS A 153 3.47 1.11 -12.66
N MET A 154 4.21 1.00 -11.55
CA MET A 154 4.28 -0.23 -10.76
C MET A 154 2.89 -0.64 -10.24
N HIS A 155 2.12 0.32 -9.71
CA HIS A 155 0.74 0.11 -9.25
C HIS A 155 -0.19 -0.36 -10.35
N ILE A 156 -0.18 0.36 -11.48
CA ILE A 156 -1.01 -0.01 -12.65
C ILE A 156 -0.70 -1.45 -13.08
N LYS A 157 0.57 -1.82 -13.13
CA LYS A 157 0.98 -3.16 -13.56
C LYS A 157 0.65 -4.25 -12.53
N LEU A 158 0.89 -3.98 -11.25
CA LEU A 158 0.60 -4.91 -10.16
C LEU A 158 -0.91 -5.20 -10.06
N PHE A 159 -1.71 -4.14 -9.95
CA PHE A 159 -3.15 -4.28 -9.77
C PHE A 159 -3.90 -4.54 -11.08
N GLY A 160 -3.32 -4.23 -12.24
CA GLY A 160 -3.80 -4.71 -13.54
C GLY A 160 -3.80 -6.24 -13.61
N LYS A 161 -2.73 -6.89 -13.13
CA LYS A 161 -2.65 -8.36 -13.02
C LYS A 161 -3.66 -8.93 -12.02
N ILE A 162 -3.82 -8.28 -10.87
CA ILE A 162 -4.74 -8.73 -9.80
C ILE A 162 -6.21 -8.54 -10.21
N SER A 163 -6.57 -7.46 -10.88
CA SER A 163 -7.97 -7.18 -11.27
C SER A 163 -8.51 -8.15 -12.32
N ASN A 164 -7.65 -8.75 -13.14
CA ASN A 164 -8.00 -9.84 -14.05
C ASN A 164 -8.19 -11.19 -13.33
N SER A 165 -7.76 -11.31 -12.07
CA SER A 165 -7.88 -12.53 -11.26
C SER A 165 -9.28 -12.78 -10.66
N LYS A 166 -10.34 -12.16 -11.20
CA LYS A 166 -11.73 -12.39 -10.76
C LYS A 166 -12.12 -13.87 -10.82
N VAL A 167 -12.74 -14.36 -9.75
CA VAL A 167 -13.40 -15.66 -9.67
C VAL A 167 -14.46 -15.72 -10.78
N LYS A 168 -14.33 -16.65 -11.74
CA LYS A 168 -15.51 -17.09 -12.50
C LYS A 168 -16.33 -17.87 -11.48
N GLY A 169 -17.48 -17.32 -11.08
CA GLY A 169 -18.47 -18.08 -10.34
C GLY A 169 -18.78 -19.36 -11.12
N GLY A 170 -18.48 -20.50 -10.51
CA GLY A 170 -19.10 -21.77 -10.86
C GLY A 170 -20.47 -21.84 -10.22
#